data_AF-A0A1H3E3V5-F1
#
_entry.id   AF-A0A1H3E3V5-F1
#
_cell.length_a   1.000
_cell.length_b   1.000
_cell.length_c   1.000
_cell.angle_alpha   90.00
_cell.angle_beta   90.00
_cell.angle_gamma   90.00
#
_symmetry.space_group_name_H-M   'P 1'
#
loop_
_entity.id
_entity.type
_entity.pdbx_description
1 polymer ?
#
loop_
_entity_poly.entity_id
_entity_poly.type
_entity_poly.pdbx_seq_one_letter_code
_entity_poly.pdbx_strand_id
1 'polypeptide(L)' 'MKIPKTAKVSIPFPSVWGIDASIAGRSIIRGILTIDSIVDNKVVGTVNFRGIPIPINGYWDESAK' A
#
# COMPACT_ATOMS: atom_id res chain seq x y z
N MET A 1 -15.15 -15.46 -28.44
CA MET A 1 -14.75 -15.77 -27.04
C MET A 1 -14.06 -14.56 -26.45
N LYS A 2 -14.69 -13.81 -25.55
CA LYS A 2 -14.05 -12.67 -24.88
C LYS A 2 -13.16 -13.24 -23.77
N ILE A 3 -11.85 -13.10 -23.93
CA ILE A 3 -10.87 -13.44 -22.90
C ILE A 3 -11.13 -12.47 -21.73
N PRO A 4 -11.36 -12.93 -20.50
CA PRO A 4 -11.47 -12.03 -19.38
C PRO A 4 -10.14 -11.28 -19.29
N LYS A 5 -10.17 -9.95 -19.40
CA LYS A 5 -9.03 -9.12 -19.05
C LYS A 5 -8.90 -9.23 -17.54
N THR A 6 -8.12 -10.20 -17.05
CA THR A 6 -7.64 -10.19 -15.67
C THR A 6 -6.98 -8.84 -15.49
N ALA A 7 -7.63 -7.93 -14.77
CA ALA A 7 -7.00 -6.69 -14.38
C ALA A 7 -5.76 -7.10 -13.58
N LYS A 8 -4.56 -6.84 -14.12
CA LYS A 8 -3.34 -6.97 -13.34
C LYS A 8 -3.52 -6.01 -12.16
N VAL A 9 -3.73 -6.58 -10.97
CA VAL A 9 -3.86 -5.79 -9.74
C VAL A 9 -2.45 -5.35 -9.38
N SER A 10 -2.09 -4.14 -9.83
CA SER A 10 -0.83 -3.52 -9.46
C SER A 10 -1.09 -2.53 -8.34
N ILE A 11 -0.19 -2.51 -7.34
CA ILE A 11 -0.15 -1.39 -6.41
C ILE A 11 0.33 -0.17 -7.22
N PRO A 12 -0.45 0.93 -7.30
CA PRO A 12 0.03 2.13 -7.96
C PRO A 12 1.24 2.70 -7.21
N PHE A 13 2.26 3.13 -7.95
CA PHE A 13 3.40 3.87 -7.40
C PHE A 13 3.85 4.96 -8.38
N PRO A 14 4.30 6.13 -7.90
CA PRO A 14 4.27 6.55 -6.50
C PRO A 14 2.82 6.77 -6.00
N SER A 15 2.55 6.48 -4.73
CA SER A 15 1.21 6.66 -4.16
C SER A 15 1.22 6.90 -2.66
N VAL A 16 0.14 7.52 -2.16
CA VAL A 16 -0.07 7.85 -0.76
C VAL A 16 -1.42 7.31 -0.31
N TRP A 17 -1.43 6.58 0.81
CA TRP A 17 -2.59 5.90 1.35
C TRP A 17 -2.83 6.29 2.80
N GLY A 18 -4.10 6.47 3.17
CA GLY A 18 -4.49 6.63 4.57
C GLY A 18 -4.47 5.30 5.30
N ILE A 19 -3.89 5.29 6.50
CA ILE A 19 -4.00 4.15 7.42
C ILE A 19 -5.28 4.35 8.23
N ASP A 20 -6.34 3.66 7.82
CA ASP A 20 -7.61 3.64 8.54
C ASP A 20 -7.46 2.92 9.89
N ALA A 21 -8.01 3.54 10.93
CA ALA A 21 -8.14 2.94 12.24
C ALA A 21 -9.51 3.30 12.82
N SER A 22 -10.10 2.40 13.60
CA SER A 22 -11.33 2.66 14.33
C SER A 22 -11.03 2.98 15.79
N ILE A 23 -11.54 4.12 16.28
CA ILE A 23 -11.52 4.49 17.70
C ILE A 23 -12.95 4.80 18.14
N ALA A 24 -13.44 4.09 19.15
CA ALA A 24 -14.79 4.25 19.68
C ALA A 24 -15.88 4.22 18.58
N GLY A 25 -15.71 3.36 17.57
CA GLY A 25 -16.66 3.21 16.47
C GLY A 25 -16.57 4.29 15.38
N ARG A 26 -15.57 5.16 15.41
CA ARG A 26 -15.32 6.17 14.37
C ARG A 26 -14.05 5.82 13.58
N SER A 27 -14.19 5.73 12.25
CA SER A 27 -13.04 5.64 11.33
C SER A 27 -12.28 6.95 11.33
N ILE A 28 -10.97 6.86 11.52
CA ILE A 28 -10.04 7.96 11.44
C ILE A 28 -8.82 7.54 10.62
N ILE A 29 -8.28 8.46 9.83
CA ILE A 29 -6.96 8.27 9.23
C ILE A 29 -5.94 8.60 10.31
N ARG A 30 -5.22 7.57 10.79
CA ARG A 30 -4.29 7.69 11.92
C ARG A 30 -2.82 7.68 11.50
N GLY A 31 -2.60 7.51 10.21
CA GLY A 31 -1.27 7.53 9.62
C GLY A 31 -1.31 7.56 8.12
N ILE A 32 -0.13 7.63 7.53
CA ILE A 32 0.08 7.71 6.10
C ILE A 32 1.05 6.60 5.70
N LEU A 33 0.71 5.86 4.66
CA LEU A 33 1.61 4.96 3.95
C LEU A 33 1.98 5.60 2.62
N THR A 34 3.27 5.77 2.39
CA THR A 34 3.82 6.22 1.10
C THR A 34 4.49 5.04 0.43
N ILE A 35 4.10 4.76 -0.81
CA ILE A 35 4.80 3.81 -1.69
C ILE A 35 5.61 4.65 -2.67
N ASP A 36 6.93 4.63 -2.50
CA ASP A 36 7.84 5.43 -3.31
C ASP A 36 8.17 4.71 -4.63
N SER A 37 8.43 3.40 -4.57
CA SER A 37 8.75 2.59 -5.76
C SER A 37 8.45 1.11 -5.57
N ILE A 38 8.24 0.42 -6.70
CA ILE A 38 8.24 -1.04 -6.78
C ILE A 38 9.21 -1.46 -7.90
N VAL A 39 10.29 -2.16 -7.54
CA VAL A 39 11.31 -2.66 -8.48
C VAL A 39 11.60 -4.11 -8.16
N ASP A 40 11.51 -5.01 -9.15
CA ASP A 40 11.70 -6.46 -8.96
C ASP A 40 10.91 -7.02 -7.76
N ASN A 41 9.62 -6.67 -7.70
CA ASN A 41 8.71 -7.00 -6.60
C ASN A 41 9.07 -6.40 -5.24
N LYS A 42 10.17 -5.64 -5.10
CA LYS A 42 10.53 -4.98 -3.85
C LYS A 42 9.78 -3.67 -3.71
N VAL A 43 9.06 -3.53 -2.61
CA VAL A 43 8.36 -2.31 -2.23
C VAL A 43 9.29 -1.48 -1.35
N VAL A 44 9.52 -0.23 -1.75
CA VAL A 44 10.19 0.78 -0.95
C VAL A 44 9.19 1.87 -0.63
N GLY A 45 9.14 2.26 0.64
CA GLY A 45 8.20 3.26 1.10
C GLY A 45 8.45 3.69 2.53
N THR A 46 7.53 4.50 3.04
CA THR A 46 7.55 4.95 4.44
C THR A 46 6.16 4.82 5.04
N VAL A 47 6.07 4.30 6.25
CA VAL A 47 4.86 4.29 7.06
C VAL A 47 5.00 5.28 8.20
N ASN A 48 4.08 6.23 8.33
CA ASN A 48 4.02 7.14 9.47
C ASN A 48 2.73 6.88 10.23
N PHE A 49 2.83 6.08 11.29
CA PHE A 49 1.74 5.87 12.24
C PHE A 49 2.03 6.69 13.50
N ARG A 50 1.33 7.82 13.65
CA ARG A 50 1.37 8.70 14.84
C ARG A 50 2.61 9.60 15.00
N GLY A 51 3.27 9.98 13.90
CA GLY A 51 4.15 11.16 13.84
C GLY A 51 5.61 10.90 13.50
N ILE A 52 6.07 9.64 13.53
CA ILE A 52 7.44 9.28 13.15
C ILE A 52 7.37 8.41 11.88
N PRO A 53 7.91 8.87 10.75
CA PRO A 53 8.03 8.05 9.55
C PRO A 53 9.03 6.91 9.77
N ILE A 54 8.61 5.69 9.49
CA ILE A 54 9.39 4.45 9.59
C ILE A 54 9.52 3.88 8.17
N PRO A 55 10.74 3.57 7.69
CA PRO A 55 10.92 2.97 6.38
C PRO A 55 10.27 1.57 6.32
N ILE A 56 9.62 1.27 5.21
CA ILE A 56 9.14 -0.08 4.91
C ILE A 56 9.94 -0.67 3.75
N ASN A 57 10.31 -1.94 3.90
CA ASN A 57 10.92 -2.75 2.87
C ASN A 57 10.18 -4.07 2.83
N GLY A 58 9.60 -4.43 1.70
CA GLY A 58 8.80 -5.63 1.56
C GLY A 58 8.82 -6.18 0.15
N TYR A 59 8.08 -7.27 -0.05
CA TYR A 59 7.86 -7.85 -1.37
C TYR A 59 6.37 -7.79 -1.72
N TRP A 60 6.07 -7.42 -2.95
CA TRP A 60 4.75 -7.48 -3.55
C TRP A 60 4.76 -8.51 -4.66
N ASP A 61 3.90 -9.51 -4.53
CA ASP A 61 3.71 -10.54 -5.55
C ASP A 61 2.26 -10.48 -6.03
N GLU A 62 2.04 -10.03 -7.26
CA GLU A 62 0.72 -9.97 -7.90
C GLU A 62 0.08 -11.37 -8.09
N SER A 63 0.88 -12.43 -7.96
CA SER A 63 0.43 -13.82 -8.09
C SER A 63 0.06 -14.49 -6.76
N ALA A 64 0.40 -13.87 -5.63
CA ALA A 64 0.01 -14.35 -4.30
C ALA A 64 -1.51 -14.15 -4.12
N LYS A 65 -2.23 -15.26 -4.09
CA LYS A 65 -3.69 -15.32 -3.96
C LYS A 65 -4.14 -15.47 -2.52
#